data_AF-A0A2V8D9U8-F1
#
_entry.id   AF-A0A2V8D9U8-F1
#
_cell.length_a   1.000
_cell.length_b   1.000
_cell.length_c   1.000
_cell.angle_alpha   90.00
_cell.angle_beta   90.00
_cell.angle_gamma   90.00
#
_symmetry.space_group_name_H-M   'P 1'
#
loop_
_entity.id
_entity.type
_entity.pdbx_description
1 polymer ?
#
loop_
_entity_poly.entity_id
_entity_poly.type
_entity_poly.pdbx_seq_one_letter_code
_entity_poly.pdbx_strand_id
1 'polypeptide(L)'
;MPQGAGVRPEGRRADGRLRDIRARGLLCVPQDARLRERPQAGADSHSSPEDGARNEVEIDAIAAYLFANADKHDFAVKSPPRGDAKNGEQIVKGIGCQGCHVVGEGSRVDVGPRRTFGQPLENIGNKTSYEWIYNWVRDPKHYSPATYMPNLRLTDSQVADVATFLVGLKGPAGDAAKAAPDPKVADDVLLDYLKNVMPFEDAKAQMAKMTPGQKQMDLGQRAIGRYGCFSCHDIKGFEQAQSIGTDLSEEGSKLVTRLDFAFVTDIPHTSKTAWFRTKLHDPRIFDKGRVLQPLEKLRMPNFDFTDEEVDRLLTAIMSFQREIQPPAAMPVRSARSDNIIVGRTLVHRRNCVGCHIIEGDGGDYLKLVADSSLGPPLLTPEGARVQPDWLYAFIRGPITIRPWLSVRMPTFGLDDQNVNTVLNYFGSISNSIGPFQSHELIKTASNTEGTGKQMFELLQCQKCHVLGTIPKDQPTNTLAPDLRMASERLQPDWILQWLKSPLAILPGTRMPAYWPDYPKSFYPQLGGNAEAQIRAIRDHVLTFRGGPSPKVSGAKNANNN
;
A
#
# COMPACT_ATOMS: atom_id res chain seq x y z
N MET A 1 2.94 74.35 40.44
CA MET A 1 1.59 74.61 40.99
C MET A 1 0.86 73.27 41.06
N PRO A 2 0.17 72.98 42.18
CA PRO A 2 -0.06 71.65 42.75
C PRO A 2 -1.44 71.10 42.35
N GLN A 3 -1.94 69.89 42.68
CA GLN A 3 -2.08 69.12 43.94
C GLN A 3 -2.36 67.64 43.54
N GLY A 4 -1.87 66.58 44.18
CA GLY A 4 -2.19 66.07 45.53
C GLY A 4 -3.60 65.43 45.53
N ALA A 5 -3.90 64.20 45.95
CA ALA A 5 -3.35 63.20 46.86
C ALA A 5 -4.00 61.83 46.45
N GLY A 6 -3.61 60.62 46.84
CA GLY A 6 -2.86 60.07 47.96
C GLY A 6 -3.51 58.74 48.37
N VAL A 7 -2.75 57.89 49.05
CA VAL A 7 -3.15 56.70 49.83
C VAL A 7 -3.14 55.33 49.11
N ARG A 8 -2.05 54.57 49.37
CA ARG A 8 -2.08 53.10 49.55
C ARG A 8 -2.45 52.80 51.01
N PRO A 9 -2.96 51.59 51.31
CA PRO A 9 -2.12 50.67 52.08
C PRO A 9 -2.25 49.17 51.74
N GLU A 10 -1.10 48.48 51.87
CA GLU A 10 -0.91 47.16 52.53
C GLU A 10 -1.64 45.91 51.98
N GLY A 11 -0.98 44.82 51.55
CA GLY A 11 0.02 44.00 52.24
C GLY A 11 -0.67 42.70 52.71
N ARG A 12 -0.47 41.50 52.14
CA ARG A 12 0.70 40.63 52.32
C ARG A 12 0.53 39.32 51.53
N ARG A 13 1.65 38.87 50.93
CA ARG A 13 2.23 37.51 50.79
C ARG A 13 1.36 36.28 50.49
N ALA A 14 1.79 35.55 49.46
CA ALA A 14 2.19 34.11 49.42
C ALA A 14 1.73 33.53 48.08
N ASP A 15 2.58 33.16 47.14
CA ASP A 15 3.37 31.90 47.07
C ASP A 15 3.07 31.30 45.67
N GLY A 16 4.02 30.56 45.10
CA GLY A 16 3.67 29.43 44.25
C GLY A 16 3.71 29.60 42.73
N ARG A 17 4.90 29.35 42.17
CA ARG A 17 5.14 28.55 40.94
C ARG A 17 4.71 29.14 39.59
N LEU A 18 5.71 29.66 38.90
CA LEU A 18 5.84 29.62 37.44
C LEU A 18 5.68 28.18 36.92
N ARG A 19 4.70 27.96 36.03
CA ARG A 19 4.64 26.80 35.14
C ARG A 19 4.35 27.25 33.72
N ASP A 20 5.40 27.17 32.92
CA ASP A 20 5.47 26.57 31.59
C ASP A 20 4.25 26.75 30.66
N ILE A 21 4.38 27.71 29.74
CA ILE A 21 3.53 27.86 28.56
C ILE A 21 4.05 26.87 27.50
N ARG A 22 3.38 25.72 27.35
CA ARG A 22 3.45 24.93 26.11
C ARG A 22 2.09 24.96 25.42
N ALA A 23 2.05 25.66 24.30
CA ALA A 23 0.95 25.70 23.37
C ALA A 23 0.63 24.30 22.83
N ARG A 24 -0.57 23.80 23.13
CA ARG A 24 -1.29 22.82 22.30
C ARG A 24 -2.41 23.57 21.59
N GLY A 25 -2.23 23.85 20.31
CA GLY A 25 -3.31 24.30 19.44
C GLY A 25 -4.21 23.13 19.10
N LEU A 26 -5.26 22.93 19.89
CA LEU A 26 -6.44 22.19 19.46
C LEU A 26 -7.25 23.13 18.55
N LEU A 27 -7.33 22.82 17.26
CA LEU A 27 -8.35 23.36 16.37
C LEU A 27 -9.68 22.67 16.72
N CYS A 28 -10.52 23.39 17.47
CA CYS A 28 -11.92 23.04 17.65
C CYS A 28 -12.64 23.12 16.29
N VAL A 29 -13.07 21.97 15.76
CA VAL A 29 -14.14 21.90 14.75
C VAL A 29 -15.46 21.82 15.51
N PRO A 30 -16.46 22.68 15.24
CA PRO A 30 -17.73 22.60 15.93
C PRO A 30 -18.46 21.30 15.53
N GLN A 31 -18.66 20.43 16.52
CA GLN A 31 -19.58 19.29 16.46
C GLN A 31 -21.01 19.82 16.48
N ASP A 32 -21.56 20.16 15.32
CA ASP A 32 -23.01 20.23 15.16
C ASP A 32 -23.40 20.08 13.68
N ALA A 33 -23.21 18.87 13.15
CA ALA A 33 -23.90 18.41 11.96
C ALA A 33 -24.65 17.14 12.35
N ARG A 34 -25.96 17.30 12.58
CA ARG A 34 -26.87 16.20 12.88
C ARG A 34 -26.73 15.16 11.78
N LEU A 35 -26.25 13.99 12.16
CA LEU A 35 -26.27 12.76 11.38
C LEU A 35 -27.74 12.47 11.03
N ARG A 36 -28.18 12.92 9.86
CA ARG A 36 -29.35 12.35 9.22
C ARG A 36 -28.95 10.94 8.77
N GLU A 37 -29.77 9.97 9.12
CA GLU A 37 -29.70 8.61 8.61
C GLU A 37 -29.41 8.63 7.11
N ARG A 38 -28.39 7.89 6.68
CA ARG A 38 -28.04 7.76 5.26
C ARG A 38 -29.30 7.30 4.51
N PRO A 39 -29.82 8.07 3.54
CA PRO A 39 -30.70 7.48 2.55
C PRO A 39 -29.95 6.30 1.94
N GLN A 40 -30.63 5.18 1.69
CA GLN A 40 -30.13 4.14 0.79
C GLN A 40 -29.44 4.81 -0.40
N ALA A 41 -28.26 4.30 -0.77
CA ALA A 41 -27.49 4.74 -1.94
C ALA A 41 -28.44 5.23 -3.01
N GLY A 42 -28.35 6.53 -3.31
CA GLY A 42 -29.36 7.26 -4.06
C GLY A 42 -29.80 6.46 -5.26
N ALA A 43 -31.12 6.34 -5.46
CA ALA A 43 -31.66 5.87 -6.72
C ALA A 43 -30.90 6.59 -7.83
N ASP A 44 -30.08 5.85 -8.57
CA ASP A 44 -29.32 6.37 -9.69
C ASP A 44 -30.28 7.22 -10.53
N SER A 45 -29.93 8.47 -10.83
CA SER A 45 -30.70 9.31 -11.76
C SER A 45 -30.77 8.75 -13.19
N HIS A 46 -30.23 7.54 -13.38
CA HIS A 46 -30.23 6.71 -14.58
C HIS A 46 -30.83 5.31 -14.33
N SER A 47 -31.85 5.22 -13.47
CA SER A 47 -32.51 3.95 -13.09
C SER A 47 -33.90 3.77 -13.73
N SER A 48 -34.21 4.52 -14.79
CA SER A 48 -35.48 4.29 -15.50
C SER A 48 -35.48 2.91 -16.18
N PRO A 49 -36.65 2.30 -16.42
CA PRO A 49 -36.74 1.04 -17.16
C PRO A 49 -36.04 1.08 -18.53
N GLU A 50 -36.11 2.23 -19.21
CA GLU A 50 -35.43 2.46 -20.49
C GLU A 50 -33.90 2.48 -20.35
N ASP A 51 -33.38 3.09 -19.29
CA ASP A 51 -31.95 3.06 -18.98
C ASP A 51 -31.49 1.62 -18.66
N GLY A 52 -32.33 0.84 -17.98
CA GLY A 52 -32.11 -0.59 -17.74
C GLY A 52 -31.94 -1.38 -19.04
N ALA A 53 -32.88 -1.23 -19.98
CA ALA A 53 -32.83 -1.94 -21.27
C ALA A 53 -31.62 -1.52 -22.12
N ARG A 54 -31.27 -0.23 -22.13
CA ARG A 54 -30.04 0.26 -22.80
C ARG A 54 -28.78 -0.35 -22.17
N ASN A 55 -28.69 -0.33 -20.84
CA ASN A 55 -27.53 -0.87 -20.14
C ASN A 55 -27.35 -2.36 -20.45
N GLU A 56 -28.42 -3.15 -20.53
CA GLU A 56 -28.34 -4.57 -20.88
C GLU A 56 -27.73 -4.79 -22.27
N VAL A 57 -28.18 -4.08 -23.30
CA VAL A 57 -27.65 -4.24 -24.66
C VAL A 57 -26.21 -3.71 -24.79
N GLU A 58 -25.86 -2.64 -24.07
CA GLU A 58 -24.49 -2.11 -24.04
C GLU A 58 -23.54 -3.08 -23.30
N ILE A 59 -23.96 -3.65 -22.16
CA ILE A 59 -23.17 -4.65 -21.43
C ILE A 59 -22.91 -5.89 -22.28
N ASP A 60 -23.94 -6.41 -22.95
CA ASP A 60 -23.80 -7.55 -23.86
C ASP A 60 -22.81 -7.25 -25.00
N ALA A 61 -22.96 -6.11 -25.66
CA ALA A 61 -22.08 -5.69 -26.75
C ALA A 61 -20.64 -5.45 -26.29
N ILE A 62 -20.43 -4.82 -25.12
CA ILE A 62 -19.11 -4.65 -24.51
C ILE A 62 -18.49 -6.01 -24.22
N ALA A 63 -19.22 -6.93 -23.58
CA ALA A 63 -18.72 -8.27 -23.29
C ALA A 63 -18.31 -8.98 -24.58
N ALA A 64 -19.17 -8.98 -25.60
CA ALA A 64 -18.90 -9.59 -26.88
C ALA A 64 -17.63 -9.00 -27.54
N TYR A 65 -17.47 -7.66 -27.53
CA TYR A 65 -16.28 -7.00 -28.05
C TYR A 65 -15.01 -7.40 -27.28
N LEU A 66 -15.06 -7.41 -25.94
CA LEU A 66 -13.93 -7.79 -25.10
C LEU A 66 -13.50 -9.24 -25.35
N PHE A 67 -14.44 -10.18 -25.43
CA PHE A 67 -14.13 -11.59 -25.72
C PHE A 67 -13.58 -11.79 -27.14
N ALA A 68 -14.10 -11.07 -28.13
CA ALA A 68 -13.60 -11.14 -29.50
C ALA A 68 -12.17 -10.59 -29.66
N ASN A 69 -11.77 -9.68 -28.78
CA ASN A 69 -10.47 -9.00 -28.83
C ASN A 69 -9.49 -9.44 -27.73
N ALA A 70 -9.88 -10.36 -26.86
CA ALA A 70 -9.02 -10.90 -25.82
C ALA A 70 -7.93 -11.79 -26.42
N ASP A 71 -6.70 -11.64 -25.90
CA ASP A 71 -5.63 -12.56 -26.25
C ASP A 71 -5.88 -13.94 -25.63
N LYS A 72 -5.47 -14.98 -26.34
CA LYS A 72 -5.42 -16.33 -25.77
C LYS A 72 -4.31 -16.38 -24.74
N HIS A 73 -4.58 -17.01 -23.60
CA HIS A 73 -3.58 -17.22 -22.57
C HIS A 73 -3.28 -18.71 -22.43
N ASP A 74 -1.99 -19.06 -22.56
CA ASP A 74 -1.49 -20.42 -22.30
C ASP A 74 -0.93 -20.50 -20.87
N PHE A 75 -1.48 -21.42 -20.08
CA PHE A 75 -0.96 -21.68 -18.74
C PHE A 75 0.42 -22.33 -18.80
N ALA A 76 1.38 -21.78 -18.05
CA ALA A 76 2.73 -22.37 -17.90
C ALA A 76 2.66 -23.81 -17.38
N VAL A 77 1.76 -24.07 -16.43
CA VAL A 77 1.44 -25.42 -15.94
C VAL A 77 0.00 -25.74 -16.33
N LYS A 78 -0.16 -26.53 -17.41
CA LYS A 78 -1.47 -26.90 -17.97
C LYS A 78 -2.26 -27.89 -17.10
N SER A 79 -1.55 -28.74 -16.36
CA SER A 79 -2.16 -29.76 -15.50
C SER A 79 -1.50 -29.75 -14.12
N PRO A 80 -1.80 -28.75 -13.29
CA PRO A 80 -1.19 -28.62 -11.97
C PRO A 80 -1.65 -29.73 -11.02
N PRO A 81 -0.76 -30.21 -10.13
CA PRO A 81 -1.11 -31.20 -9.12
C PRO A 81 -2.11 -30.61 -8.14
N ARG A 82 -3.00 -31.45 -7.58
CA ARG A 82 -3.91 -31.05 -6.50
C ARG A 82 -3.17 -31.07 -5.16
N GLY A 83 -3.53 -30.16 -4.27
CA GLY A 83 -2.99 -30.07 -2.92
C GLY A 83 -4.04 -30.33 -1.84
N ASP A 84 -3.68 -30.04 -0.60
CA ASP A 84 -4.55 -30.11 0.57
C ASP A 84 -5.10 -28.73 0.94
N ALA A 85 -6.43 -28.62 1.02
CA ALA A 85 -7.10 -27.35 1.30
C ALA A 85 -6.85 -26.83 2.73
N LYS A 86 -6.64 -27.71 3.72
CA LYS A 86 -6.36 -27.29 5.11
C LYS A 86 -4.96 -26.69 5.22
N ASN A 87 -3.98 -27.31 4.56
CA ASN A 87 -2.63 -26.75 4.43
C ASN A 87 -2.68 -25.40 3.68
N GLY A 88 -3.47 -25.33 2.60
CA GLY A 88 -3.66 -24.10 1.83
C GLY A 88 -4.22 -22.95 2.68
N GLU A 89 -5.23 -23.22 3.49
CA GLU A 89 -5.80 -22.25 4.43
C GLU A 89 -4.75 -21.74 5.44
N GLN A 90 -3.97 -22.64 6.02
CA GLN A 90 -2.91 -22.29 6.97
C GLN A 90 -1.83 -21.41 6.31
N ILE A 91 -1.45 -21.71 5.06
CA ILE A 91 -0.51 -20.91 4.30
C ILE A 91 -1.06 -19.51 4.04
N VAL A 92 -2.31 -19.40 3.56
CA VAL A 92 -2.96 -18.09 3.28
C VAL A 92 -2.97 -17.21 4.53
N LYS A 93 -3.28 -17.77 5.70
CA LYS A 93 -3.28 -17.03 6.97
C LYS A 93 -1.87 -16.68 7.47
N GLY A 94 -0.91 -17.60 7.30
CA GLY A 94 0.41 -17.48 7.91
C GLY A 94 1.47 -16.76 7.08
N ILE A 95 1.48 -16.90 5.75
CA ILE A 95 2.65 -16.53 4.94
C ILE A 95 2.70 -15.04 4.56
N GLY A 96 1.56 -14.36 4.62
CA GLY A 96 1.44 -12.92 4.35
C GLY A 96 0.34 -12.52 3.36
N CYS A 97 -0.46 -13.45 2.82
CA CYS A 97 -1.56 -13.11 1.89
C CYS A 97 -2.53 -12.10 2.52
N GLN A 98 -2.86 -12.28 3.81
CA GLN A 98 -3.74 -11.39 4.55
C GLN A 98 -3.21 -9.97 4.79
N GLY A 99 -1.95 -9.68 4.44
CA GLY A 99 -1.41 -8.32 4.45
C GLY A 99 -1.96 -7.44 3.33
N CYS A 100 -2.49 -8.06 2.26
CA CYS A 100 -3.10 -7.37 1.12
C CYS A 100 -4.50 -7.87 0.77
N HIS A 101 -4.84 -9.11 1.12
CA HIS A 101 -6.12 -9.73 0.80
C HIS A 101 -6.96 -9.95 2.06
N VAL A 102 -8.28 -9.91 1.90
CA VAL A 102 -9.24 -10.35 2.94
C VAL A 102 -9.81 -11.72 2.61
N VAL A 103 -10.14 -12.48 3.66
CA VAL A 103 -10.74 -13.83 3.56
C VAL A 103 -11.80 -14.02 4.66
N GLY A 104 -13.04 -13.63 4.38
CA GLY A 104 -14.19 -13.71 5.28
C GLY A 104 -14.19 -12.67 6.40
N GLU A 105 -13.44 -11.57 6.25
CA GLU A 105 -13.15 -10.62 7.34
C GLU A 105 -13.98 -9.33 7.31
N GLY A 106 -15.01 -9.27 6.46
CA GLY A 106 -15.91 -8.12 6.37
C GLY A 106 -15.61 -7.20 5.20
N SER A 107 -16.16 -5.99 5.25
CA SER A 107 -16.12 -5.06 4.13
C SER A 107 -14.77 -4.34 4.02
N ARG A 108 -14.57 -3.67 2.88
CA ARG A 108 -13.43 -2.77 2.65
C ARG A 108 -13.27 -1.72 3.75
N VAL A 109 -14.40 -1.23 4.27
CA VAL A 109 -14.44 -0.19 5.30
C VAL A 109 -13.98 -0.75 6.66
N ASP A 110 -14.37 -1.99 6.98
CA ASP A 110 -14.05 -2.62 8.26
C ASP A 110 -12.56 -2.96 8.39
N VAL A 111 -11.97 -3.45 7.30
CA VAL A 111 -10.60 -3.98 7.28
C VAL A 111 -9.56 -2.95 6.82
N GLY A 112 -10.01 -1.92 6.09
CA GLY A 112 -9.20 -0.81 5.63
C GLY A 112 -8.46 -1.07 4.30
N PRO A 113 -7.99 0.01 3.64
CA PRO A 113 -7.50 -0.04 2.25
C PRO A 113 -6.19 -0.82 2.06
N ARG A 114 -5.33 -0.92 3.07
CA ARG A 114 -4.05 -1.62 2.95
C ARG A 114 -4.20 -3.14 2.89
N ARG A 115 -5.14 -3.67 3.68
CA ARG A 115 -5.47 -5.11 3.69
C ARG A 115 -6.49 -5.50 2.62
N THR A 116 -7.01 -4.52 1.90
CA THR A 116 -7.88 -4.69 0.71
C THR A 116 -7.21 -4.12 -0.55
N PHE A 117 -5.88 -3.98 -0.50
CA PHE A 117 -5.05 -3.58 -1.62
C PHE A 117 -5.08 -4.65 -2.72
N GLY A 118 -5.05 -5.92 -2.31
CA GLY A 118 -5.42 -7.06 -3.13
C GLY A 118 -6.93 -7.28 -3.08
N GLN A 119 -7.46 -7.86 -4.16
CA GLN A 119 -8.87 -8.16 -4.26
C GLN A 119 -9.31 -9.14 -3.14
N PRO A 120 -10.54 -9.00 -2.61
CA PRO A 120 -11.14 -9.99 -1.72
C PRO A 120 -11.06 -11.39 -2.34
N LEU A 121 -10.67 -12.40 -1.56
CA LEU A 121 -10.51 -13.78 -2.05
C LEU A 121 -11.77 -14.63 -1.86
N GLU A 122 -12.75 -14.10 -1.14
CA GLU A 122 -14.08 -14.66 -1.04
C GLU A 122 -14.65 -14.82 -2.46
N ASN A 123 -15.15 -16.00 -2.78
CA ASN A 123 -15.77 -16.32 -4.07
C ASN A 123 -14.80 -16.39 -5.27
N ILE A 124 -13.48 -16.38 -5.08
CA ILE A 124 -12.53 -16.51 -6.20
C ILE A 124 -12.76 -17.80 -7.00
N GLY A 125 -13.20 -18.88 -6.34
CA GLY A 125 -13.54 -20.15 -6.99
C GLY A 125 -14.77 -20.11 -7.91
N ASN A 126 -15.58 -19.04 -7.85
CA ASN A 126 -16.69 -18.81 -8.79
C ASN A 126 -16.23 -18.06 -10.05
N LYS A 127 -15.12 -17.30 -9.97
CA LYS A 127 -14.68 -16.38 -11.03
C LYS A 127 -13.68 -17.00 -12.00
N THR A 128 -12.90 -17.97 -11.54
CA THR A 128 -11.74 -18.47 -12.30
C THR A 128 -11.52 -19.96 -12.07
N SER A 129 -10.63 -20.57 -12.85
CA SER A 129 -10.31 -21.99 -12.77
C SER A 129 -9.17 -22.28 -11.78
N TYR A 130 -9.02 -23.56 -11.43
CA TYR A 130 -7.92 -24.01 -10.60
C TYR A 130 -6.56 -23.75 -11.25
N GLU A 131 -6.45 -24.01 -12.56
CA GLU A 131 -5.24 -23.82 -13.36
C GLU A 131 -4.80 -22.36 -13.34
N TRP A 132 -5.76 -21.44 -13.48
CA TRP A 132 -5.47 -20.02 -13.38
C TRP A 132 -4.97 -19.64 -11.99
N ILE A 133 -5.65 -20.07 -10.92
CA ILE A 133 -5.25 -19.76 -9.53
C ILE A 133 -3.85 -20.29 -9.24
N TYR A 134 -3.57 -21.55 -9.63
CA TYR A 134 -2.26 -22.17 -9.44
C TYR A 134 -1.16 -21.36 -10.13
N ASN A 135 -1.32 -21.05 -11.42
CA ASN A 135 -0.29 -20.33 -12.18
C ASN A 135 -0.13 -18.89 -11.67
N TRP A 136 -1.23 -18.22 -11.32
CA TRP A 136 -1.21 -16.87 -10.75
C TRP A 136 -0.48 -16.82 -9.40
N VAL A 137 -0.78 -17.73 -8.47
CA VAL A 137 -0.12 -17.78 -7.16
C VAL A 137 1.37 -18.19 -7.27
N ARG A 138 1.69 -19.06 -8.23
CA ARG A 138 3.06 -19.52 -8.48
C ARG A 138 3.98 -18.41 -8.98
N ASP A 139 3.53 -17.69 -10.00
CA ASP A 139 4.28 -16.60 -10.61
C ASP A 139 3.36 -15.54 -11.23
N PRO A 140 2.89 -14.56 -10.44
CA PRO A 140 1.98 -13.52 -10.92
C PRO A 140 2.56 -12.72 -12.09
N LYS A 141 3.89 -12.51 -12.12
CA LYS A 141 4.57 -11.70 -13.14
C LYS A 141 4.66 -12.42 -14.49
N HIS A 142 4.63 -13.75 -14.50
CA HIS A 142 4.51 -14.50 -15.74
C HIS A 142 3.17 -14.22 -16.45
N TYR A 143 2.09 -14.05 -15.68
CA TYR A 143 0.79 -13.69 -16.24
C TYR A 143 0.69 -12.20 -16.58
N SER A 144 1.09 -11.32 -15.64
CA SER A 144 1.05 -9.87 -15.81
C SER A 144 2.34 -9.24 -15.31
N PRO A 145 3.27 -8.83 -16.20
CA PRO A 145 4.56 -8.25 -15.81
C PRO A 145 4.43 -7.00 -14.92
N ALA A 146 3.35 -6.23 -15.08
CA ALA A 146 3.07 -5.01 -14.35
C ALA A 146 2.31 -5.23 -13.02
N THR A 147 1.96 -6.47 -12.67
CA THR A 147 1.19 -6.78 -11.46
C THR A 147 1.84 -6.26 -10.18
N TYR A 148 1.01 -5.83 -9.23
CA TYR A 148 1.45 -5.52 -7.87
C TYR A 148 1.54 -6.75 -6.97
N MET A 149 0.92 -7.88 -7.34
CA MET A 149 0.99 -9.09 -6.53
C MET A 149 2.43 -9.63 -6.55
N PRO A 150 3.14 -9.64 -5.41
CA PRO A 150 4.51 -10.09 -5.38
C PRO A 150 4.56 -11.62 -5.34
N ASN A 151 5.73 -12.19 -5.65
CA ASN A 151 5.94 -13.62 -5.51
C ASN A 151 6.15 -13.97 -4.02
N LEU A 152 5.27 -14.80 -3.44
CA LEU A 152 5.33 -15.17 -2.02
C LEU A 152 6.35 -16.29 -1.73
N ARG A 153 7.05 -16.77 -2.77
CA ARG A 153 8.11 -17.78 -2.73
C ARG A 153 7.61 -19.10 -2.14
N LEU A 154 6.45 -19.52 -2.63
CA LEU A 154 5.87 -20.83 -2.34
C LEU A 154 6.55 -21.89 -3.22
N THR A 155 6.70 -23.10 -2.69
CA THR A 155 7.03 -24.26 -3.53
C THR A 155 5.81 -24.69 -4.34
N ASP A 156 6.00 -25.44 -5.43
CA ASP A 156 4.89 -25.94 -6.25
C ASP A 156 3.84 -26.73 -5.43
N SER A 157 4.27 -27.50 -4.42
CA SER A 157 3.35 -28.18 -3.49
C SER A 157 2.55 -27.18 -2.63
N GLN A 158 3.19 -26.13 -2.12
CA GLN A 158 2.50 -25.10 -1.35
C GLN A 158 1.53 -24.30 -2.22
N VAL A 159 1.89 -24.04 -3.49
CA VAL A 159 0.97 -23.44 -4.47
C VAL A 159 -0.23 -24.35 -4.70
N ALA A 160 -0.03 -25.66 -4.86
CA ALA A 160 -1.11 -26.63 -5.06
C ALA A 160 -2.10 -26.61 -3.87
N ASP A 161 -1.59 -26.58 -2.64
CA ASP A 161 -2.38 -26.47 -1.42
C ASP A 161 -3.21 -25.18 -1.40
N VAL A 162 -2.55 -24.04 -1.62
CA VAL A 162 -3.21 -22.72 -1.67
C VAL A 162 -4.27 -22.66 -2.77
N ALA A 163 -3.95 -23.13 -3.98
CA ALA A 163 -4.91 -23.14 -5.09
C ALA A 163 -6.11 -24.04 -4.79
N THR A 164 -5.91 -25.15 -4.04
CA THR A 164 -6.99 -26.08 -3.68
C THR A 164 -7.91 -25.45 -2.66
N PHE A 165 -7.36 -24.72 -1.69
CA PHE A 165 -8.15 -23.92 -0.76
C PHE A 165 -8.93 -22.82 -1.49
N LEU A 166 -8.25 -21.99 -2.29
CA LEU A 166 -8.85 -20.83 -2.95
C LEU A 166 -9.93 -21.21 -3.97
N VAL A 167 -9.76 -22.28 -4.76
CA VAL A 167 -10.81 -22.73 -5.68
C VAL A 167 -12.05 -23.25 -4.94
N GLY A 168 -11.88 -23.68 -3.68
CA GLY A 168 -12.95 -24.07 -2.78
C GLY A 168 -13.71 -22.88 -2.18
N LEU A 169 -13.16 -21.66 -2.22
CA LEU A 169 -13.84 -20.45 -1.78
C LEU A 169 -14.89 -20.03 -2.81
N LYS A 170 -16.08 -20.60 -2.66
CA LYS A 170 -17.26 -20.33 -3.46
C LYS A 170 -18.36 -19.78 -2.57
N GLY A 171 -18.93 -18.65 -2.98
CA GLY A 171 -20.14 -18.11 -2.37
C GLY A 171 -21.38 -18.65 -3.07
N PRO A 172 -22.57 -18.09 -2.76
CA PRO A 172 -23.73 -18.26 -3.60
C PRO A 172 -23.31 -18.07 -5.06
N ALA A 173 -23.66 -19.03 -5.93
CA ALA A 173 -23.57 -18.78 -7.36
C ALA A 173 -24.32 -17.47 -7.59
N GLY A 174 -23.64 -16.43 -8.07
CA GLY A 174 -24.26 -15.14 -8.31
C GLY A 174 -25.50 -15.28 -9.19
N ASP A 175 -26.19 -14.18 -9.47
CA ASP A 175 -27.31 -14.23 -10.41
C ASP A 175 -26.89 -14.91 -11.71
N ALA A 176 -27.68 -15.89 -12.17
CA ALA A 176 -27.52 -16.43 -13.51
C ALA A 176 -27.57 -15.26 -14.51
N ALA A 177 -26.82 -15.35 -15.61
CA ALA A 177 -26.89 -14.34 -16.66
C ALA A 177 -28.33 -14.29 -17.19
N LYS A 178 -29.08 -13.24 -16.81
CA LYS A 178 -30.48 -13.01 -17.21
C LYS A 178 -30.58 -12.23 -18.51
N ALA A 179 -29.48 -11.71 -19.04
CA ALA A 179 -29.47 -10.84 -20.20
C ALA A 179 -29.89 -11.60 -21.46
N ALA A 180 -31.09 -11.31 -21.95
CA ALA A 180 -31.56 -11.64 -23.28
C ALA A 180 -31.79 -10.31 -24.02
N PRO A 181 -30.72 -9.65 -24.49
CA PRO A 181 -30.81 -8.30 -25.05
C PRO A 181 -31.81 -8.28 -26.21
N ASP A 182 -32.79 -7.38 -26.14
CA ASP A 182 -33.77 -7.20 -27.22
C ASP A 182 -33.04 -6.67 -28.47
N PRO A 183 -33.05 -7.40 -29.60
CA PRO A 183 -32.37 -6.98 -30.83
C PRO A 183 -32.82 -5.61 -31.33
N LYS A 184 -34.09 -5.25 -31.11
CA LYS A 184 -34.62 -3.94 -31.49
C LYS A 184 -34.00 -2.84 -30.64
N VAL A 185 -33.91 -3.05 -29.33
CA VAL A 185 -33.26 -2.10 -28.41
C VAL A 185 -31.78 -1.94 -28.77
N ALA A 186 -31.10 -3.04 -29.13
CA ALA A 186 -29.70 -2.98 -29.57
C ALA A 186 -29.54 -2.14 -30.86
N ASP A 187 -30.43 -2.32 -31.84
CA ASP A 187 -30.45 -1.51 -33.06
C ASP A 187 -30.75 -0.03 -32.76
N ASP A 188 -31.74 0.27 -31.92
CA ASP A 188 -32.10 1.65 -31.54
C ASP A 188 -30.93 2.35 -30.80
N VAL A 189 -30.26 1.64 -29.90
CA VAL A 189 -29.09 2.16 -29.17
C VAL A 189 -27.90 2.37 -30.09
N LEU A 190 -27.64 1.46 -31.03
CA LEU A 190 -26.58 1.64 -32.03
C LEU A 190 -26.87 2.85 -32.93
N LEU A 191 -28.13 3.02 -33.34
CA LEU A 191 -28.57 4.18 -34.12
C LEU A 191 -28.35 5.50 -33.36
N ASP A 192 -28.60 5.52 -32.04
CA ASP A 192 -28.29 6.68 -31.19
C ASP A 192 -26.80 7.05 -31.22
N TYR A 193 -25.91 6.06 -31.14
CA TYR A 193 -24.48 6.32 -31.22
C TYR A 193 -24.05 6.82 -32.60
N LEU A 194 -24.61 6.26 -33.67
CA LEU A 194 -24.26 6.65 -35.03
C LEU A 194 -24.76 8.06 -35.35
N LYS A 195 -26.03 8.35 -35.05
CA LYS A 195 -26.61 9.68 -35.33
C LYS A 195 -25.96 10.82 -34.51
N ASN A 196 -25.22 10.48 -33.46
CA ASN A 196 -24.43 11.44 -32.68
C ASN A 196 -23.13 11.89 -33.40
N VAL A 197 -22.67 11.14 -34.40
CA VAL A 197 -21.43 11.44 -35.15
C VAL A 197 -21.64 11.59 -36.65
N MET A 198 -22.85 11.31 -37.16
CA MET A 198 -23.19 11.44 -38.57
C MET A 198 -24.68 11.75 -38.79
N PRO A 199 -25.08 12.23 -39.99
CA PRO A 199 -26.49 12.45 -40.31
C PRO A 199 -27.35 11.19 -40.15
N PHE A 200 -28.61 11.37 -39.77
CA PHE A 200 -29.52 10.27 -39.44
C PHE A 200 -29.73 9.27 -40.59
N GLU A 201 -29.87 9.75 -41.83
CA GLU A 201 -30.05 8.88 -43.00
C GLU A 201 -28.78 8.08 -43.32
N ASP A 202 -27.60 8.69 -43.13
CA ASP A 202 -26.32 8.00 -43.29
C ASP A 202 -26.12 6.93 -42.21
N ALA A 203 -26.51 7.22 -40.97
CA ALA A 203 -26.49 6.26 -39.87
C ALA A 203 -27.34 5.03 -40.17
N LYS A 204 -28.57 5.22 -40.67
CA LYS A 204 -29.45 4.13 -41.12
C LYS A 204 -28.83 3.34 -42.27
N ALA A 205 -28.31 4.03 -43.29
CA ALA A 205 -27.70 3.41 -44.45
C ALA A 205 -26.45 2.59 -44.06
N GLN A 206 -25.68 3.04 -43.07
CA GLN A 206 -24.55 2.30 -42.54
C GLN A 206 -25.01 1.05 -41.77
N MET A 207 -25.97 1.18 -40.85
CA MET A 207 -26.50 0.04 -40.09
C MET A 207 -27.11 -1.04 -40.99
N ALA A 208 -27.79 -0.64 -42.08
CA ALA A 208 -28.40 -1.58 -43.03
C ALA A 208 -27.38 -2.46 -43.75
N LYS A 209 -26.11 -2.06 -43.81
CA LYS A 209 -25.01 -2.84 -44.40
C LYS A 209 -24.35 -3.82 -43.43
N MET A 210 -24.68 -3.74 -42.13
CA MET A 210 -24.05 -4.55 -41.09
C MET A 210 -24.85 -5.83 -40.81
N THR A 211 -24.14 -6.94 -40.63
CA THR A 211 -24.72 -8.16 -40.04
C THR A 211 -25.01 -7.96 -38.56
N PRO A 212 -25.87 -8.79 -37.93
CA PRO A 212 -26.12 -8.71 -36.48
C PRO A 212 -24.85 -8.73 -35.62
N GLY A 213 -23.89 -9.60 -35.96
CA GLY A 213 -22.60 -9.65 -35.26
C GLY A 213 -21.77 -8.38 -35.46
N GLN A 214 -21.76 -7.79 -36.65
CA GLN A 214 -21.07 -6.51 -36.89
C GLN A 214 -21.69 -5.37 -36.10
N LYS A 215 -23.02 -5.31 -36.03
CA LYS A 215 -23.73 -4.31 -35.20
C LYS A 215 -23.37 -4.46 -33.72
N GLN A 216 -23.35 -5.68 -33.21
CA GLN A 216 -22.97 -5.96 -31.82
C GLN A 216 -21.53 -5.53 -31.52
N MET A 217 -20.58 -5.80 -32.43
CA MET A 217 -19.20 -5.36 -32.28
C MET A 217 -19.07 -3.83 -32.33
N ASP A 218 -19.73 -3.15 -33.28
CA ASP A 218 -19.70 -1.69 -33.40
C ASP A 218 -20.33 -1.01 -32.18
N LEU A 219 -21.45 -1.55 -31.68
CA LEU A 219 -22.09 -1.08 -30.44
C LEU A 219 -21.14 -1.25 -29.25
N GLY A 220 -20.49 -2.40 -29.11
CA GLY A 220 -19.54 -2.67 -28.02
C GLY A 220 -18.35 -1.71 -28.04
N GLN A 221 -17.76 -1.50 -29.22
CA GLN A 221 -16.68 -0.53 -29.40
C GLN A 221 -17.12 0.88 -29.02
N ARG A 222 -18.30 1.32 -29.46
CA ARG A 222 -18.83 2.67 -29.16
C ARG A 222 -19.13 2.85 -27.68
N ALA A 223 -19.69 1.83 -27.02
CA ALA A 223 -19.97 1.85 -25.60
C ALA A 223 -18.67 1.91 -24.77
N ILE A 224 -17.65 1.10 -25.10
CA ILE A 224 -16.30 1.21 -24.50
C ILE A 224 -15.72 2.61 -24.68
N GLY A 225 -15.86 3.17 -25.90
CA GLY A 225 -15.47 4.54 -26.23
C GLY A 225 -16.13 5.59 -25.33
N ARG A 226 -17.45 5.48 -25.15
CA ARG A 226 -18.26 6.39 -24.35
C ARG A 226 -17.88 6.35 -22.88
N TYR A 227 -17.82 5.15 -22.29
CA TYR A 227 -17.53 4.97 -20.87
C TYR A 227 -16.04 5.06 -20.56
N GLY A 228 -15.19 5.13 -21.58
CA GLY A 228 -13.76 5.34 -21.46
C GLY A 228 -13.06 4.25 -20.67
N CYS A 229 -13.51 3.00 -20.81
CA CYS A 229 -12.96 1.86 -20.06
C CYS A 229 -11.43 1.76 -20.24
N PHE A 230 -10.93 2.17 -21.41
CA PHE A 230 -9.52 2.18 -21.76
C PHE A 230 -8.67 3.20 -20.97
N SER A 231 -9.30 4.13 -20.25
CA SER A 231 -8.58 5.05 -19.34
C SER A 231 -8.02 4.33 -18.11
N CYS A 232 -8.51 3.12 -17.81
CA CYS A 232 -8.01 2.29 -16.71
C CYS A 232 -7.67 0.84 -17.12
N HIS A 233 -8.16 0.36 -18.27
CA HIS A 233 -7.93 -0.99 -18.79
C HIS A 233 -7.18 -0.96 -20.11
N ASP A 234 -6.19 -1.82 -20.30
CA ASP A 234 -5.59 -2.00 -21.63
C ASP A 234 -6.56 -2.81 -22.51
N ILE A 235 -7.18 -2.15 -23.50
CA ILE A 235 -8.17 -2.77 -24.40
C ILE A 235 -7.70 -2.62 -25.84
N LYS A 236 -7.62 -3.76 -26.54
CA LYS A 236 -7.19 -3.81 -27.93
C LYS A 236 -8.09 -2.96 -28.84
N GLY A 237 -7.47 -2.09 -29.64
CA GLY A 237 -8.15 -1.11 -30.49
C GLY A 237 -8.38 0.25 -29.84
N PHE A 238 -7.96 0.45 -28.59
CA PHE A 238 -8.06 1.72 -27.85
C PHE A 238 -6.71 2.25 -27.36
N GLU A 239 -5.60 1.69 -27.81
CA GLU A 239 -4.24 2.04 -27.35
C GLU A 239 -3.87 3.51 -27.61
N GLN A 240 -4.52 4.13 -28.59
CA GLN A 240 -4.33 5.55 -28.96
C GLN A 240 -5.55 6.42 -28.60
N ALA A 241 -6.53 5.87 -27.89
CA ALA A 241 -7.73 6.61 -27.52
C ALA A 241 -7.41 7.62 -26.41
N GLN A 242 -7.91 8.85 -26.55
CA GLN A 242 -7.72 9.88 -25.55
C GLN A 242 -8.54 9.57 -24.30
N SER A 243 -7.90 9.65 -23.13
CA SER A 243 -8.57 9.43 -21.84
C SER A 243 -9.80 10.32 -21.69
N ILE A 244 -10.84 9.77 -21.06
CA ILE A 244 -12.06 10.51 -20.80
C ILE A 244 -11.94 11.33 -19.51
N GLY A 245 -12.69 12.43 -19.44
CA GLY A 245 -12.79 13.25 -18.24
C GLY A 245 -12.00 14.55 -18.33
N THR A 246 -12.19 15.38 -17.30
CA THR A 246 -11.50 16.66 -17.16
C THR A 246 -10.08 16.42 -16.63
N ASP A 247 -9.10 17.11 -17.18
CA ASP A 247 -7.75 17.16 -16.61
C ASP A 247 -7.79 17.83 -15.24
N LEU A 248 -7.31 17.12 -14.21
CA LEU A 248 -7.33 17.60 -12.83
C LEU A 248 -6.12 18.46 -12.46
N SER A 249 -5.09 18.54 -13.31
CA SER A 249 -3.77 19.13 -13.00
C SER A 249 -3.82 20.56 -12.49
N GLU A 250 -4.87 21.31 -12.87
CA GLU A 250 -5.10 22.70 -12.44
C GLU A 250 -6.52 22.93 -11.90
N GLU A 251 -7.27 21.86 -11.64
CA GLU A 251 -8.71 21.95 -11.31
C GLU A 251 -8.93 22.66 -9.96
N GLY A 252 -7.93 22.63 -9.08
CA GLY A 252 -7.86 23.44 -7.87
C GLY A 252 -7.86 24.95 -8.12
N SER A 253 -7.46 25.44 -9.29
CA SER A 253 -7.50 26.87 -9.63
C SER A 253 -8.82 27.33 -10.26
N LYS A 254 -9.76 26.41 -10.54
CA LYS A 254 -11.04 26.74 -11.15
C LYS A 254 -11.87 27.64 -10.22
N LEU A 255 -12.38 28.74 -10.77
CA LEU A 255 -13.29 29.63 -10.04
C LEU A 255 -14.63 28.96 -9.82
N VAL A 256 -15.25 29.18 -8.66
CA VAL A 256 -16.57 28.61 -8.33
C VAL A 256 -17.64 29.01 -9.36
N THR A 257 -17.53 30.21 -9.95
CA THR A 257 -18.42 30.71 -11.00
C THR A 257 -18.31 29.96 -12.33
N ARG A 258 -17.29 29.10 -12.49
CA ARG A 258 -17.10 28.21 -13.65
C ARG A 258 -17.54 26.77 -13.36
N LEU A 259 -18.14 26.52 -12.21
CA LEU A 259 -18.75 25.24 -11.87
C LEU A 259 -20.25 25.32 -12.10
N ASP A 260 -20.77 24.33 -12.83
CA ASP A 260 -22.20 24.19 -13.04
C ASP A 260 -22.81 23.45 -11.84
N PHE A 261 -23.67 24.15 -11.08
CA PHE A 261 -24.41 23.58 -9.95
C PHE A 261 -25.71 22.90 -10.40
N ALA A 262 -26.06 22.97 -11.69
CA ALA A 262 -27.33 22.50 -12.24
C ALA A 262 -28.51 22.95 -11.35
N PHE A 263 -29.37 22.02 -10.93
CA PHE A 263 -30.49 22.28 -10.02
C PHE A 263 -30.21 21.88 -8.56
N VAL A 264 -28.94 21.70 -8.17
CA VAL A 264 -28.57 21.28 -6.82
C VAL A 264 -28.60 22.48 -5.87
N THR A 265 -29.62 22.60 -5.02
CA THR A 265 -29.81 23.75 -4.10
C THR A 265 -29.27 23.51 -2.69
N ASP A 266 -28.95 22.27 -2.35
CA ASP A 266 -28.63 21.85 -0.97
C ASP A 266 -27.17 22.15 -0.56
N ILE A 267 -26.41 22.79 -1.44
CA ILE A 267 -25.02 23.20 -1.20
C ILE A 267 -24.81 24.69 -1.48
N PRO A 268 -23.90 25.37 -0.76
CA PRO A 268 -23.60 26.77 -1.05
C PRO A 268 -22.98 26.95 -2.45
N HIS A 269 -23.64 27.70 -3.33
CA HIS A 269 -23.16 28.02 -4.69
C HIS A 269 -21.93 28.96 -4.70
N THR A 270 -21.46 29.35 -3.52
CA THR A 270 -20.22 30.11 -3.30
C THR A 270 -19.04 29.20 -2.91
N SER A 271 -19.29 27.89 -2.70
CA SER A 271 -18.29 26.96 -2.20
C SER A 271 -17.88 25.92 -3.24
N LYS A 272 -16.68 26.09 -3.80
CA LYS A 272 -16.04 25.11 -4.67
C LYS A 272 -15.79 23.77 -3.96
N THR A 273 -15.39 23.80 -2.69
CA THR A 273 -15.13 22.57 -1.93
C THR A 273 -16.42 21.78 -1.68
N ALA A 274 -17.55 22.47 -1.46
CA ALA A 274 -18.85 21.81 -1.36
C ALA A 274 -19.27 21.17 -2.70
N TRP A 275 -19.00 21.84 -3.83
CA TRP A 275 -19.25 21.27 -5.16
C TRP A 275 -18.44 20.00 -5.41
N PHE A 276 -17.11 20.03 -5.19
CA PHE A 276 -16.26 18.84 -5.40
C PHE A 276 -16.57 17.71 -4.43
N ARG A 277 -16.84 18.01 -3.15
CA ARG A 277 -17.30 17.00 -2.19
C ARG A 277 -18.57 16.31 -2.70
N THR A 278 -19.56 17.09 -3.14
CA THR A 278 -20.83 16.57 -3.67
C THR A 278 -20.58 15.72 -4.91
N LYS A 279 -19.75 16.20 -5.85
CA LYS A 279 -19.39 15.46 -7.06
C LYS A 279 -18.68 14.13 -6.78
N LEU A 280 -17.87 14.06 -5.73
CA LEU A 280 -17.17 12.83 -5.33
C LEU A 280 -18.10 11.81 -4.65
N HIS A 281 -19.11 12.26 -3.90
CA HIS A 281 -20.08 11.37 -3.24
C HIS A 281 -21.22 10.92 -4.16
N ASP A 282 -21.78 11.85 -4.94
CA ASP A 282 -22.88 11.60 -5.86
C ASP A 282 -22.62 12.35 -7.16
N PRO A 283 -21.83 11.78 -8.08
CA PRO A 283 -21.48 12.45 -9.33
C PRO A 283 -22.68 12.71 -10.24
N ARG A 284 -23.77 11.94 -10.09
CA ARG A 284 -24.94 11.95 -10.98
C ARG A 284 -26.07 12.85 -10.49
N ILE A 285 -25.98 13.42 -9.28
CA ILE A 285 -26.94 14.39 -8.75
C ILE A 285 -27.16 15.61 -9.66
N PHE A 286 -26.15 15.99 -10.44
CA PHE A 286 -26.20 17.16 -11.34
C PHE A 286 -27.05 16.94 -12.60
N ASP A 287 -27.51 15.72 -12.86
CA ASP A 287 -28.50 15.44 -13.92
C ASP A 287 -29.95 15.51 -13.41
N LYS A 288 -30.15 15.53 -12.08
CA LYS A 288 -31.48 15.53 -11.48
C LYS A 288 -32.27 16.77 -11.91
N GLY A 289 -33.47 16.54 -12.46
CA GLY A 289 -34.37 17.60 -12.93
C GLY A 289 -34.06 18.13 -14.35
N ARG A 290 -33.01 17.63 -15.00
CA ARG A 290 -32.69 17.97 -16.39
C ARG A 290 -33.32 16.97 -17.35
N VAL A 291 -33.76 17.45 -18.51
CA VAL A 291 -34.21 16.60 -19.62
C VAL A 291 -33.01 16.40 -20.54
N LEU A 292 -32.42 15.21 -20.49
CA LEU A 292 -31.20 14.86 -21.22
C LEU A 292 -31.45 13.64 -22.09
N GLN A 293 -30.90 13.66 -23.31
CA GLN A 293 -30.79 12.47 -24.14
C GLN A 293 -29.85 11.46 -23.48
N PRO A 294 -29.97 10.15 -23.78
CA PRO A 294 -29.13 9.12 -23.16
C PRO A 294 -27.63 9.41 -23.28
N LEU A 295 -27.19 9.98 -24.41
CA LEU A 295 -25.79 10.28 -24.66
C LEU A 295 -25.29 11.57 -23.96
N GLU A 296 -26.18 12.41 -23.44
CA GLU A 296 -25.85 13.65 -22.72
C GLU A 296 -25.72 13.45 -21.20
N LYS A 297 -26.26 12.33 -20.69
CA LYS A 297 -26.18 11.94 -19.27
C LYS A 297 -24.73 11.81 -18.79
N LEU A 298 -24.50 12.18 -17.53
CA LEU A 298 -23.21 12.08 -16.86
C LEU A 298 -22.78 10.63 -16.71
N ARG A 299 -21.49 10.39 -16.93
CA ARG A 299 -20.90 9.04 -16.98
C ARG A 299 -19.80 8.79 -15.96
N MET A 300 -19.52 9.75 -15.06
CA MET A 300 -18.59 9.53 -13.95
C MET A 300 -19.19 8.45 -13.03
N PRO A 301 -18.47 7.33 -12.78
CA PRO A 301 -18.93 6.30 -11.85
C PRO A 301 -19.05 6.85 -10.44
N ASN A 302 -20.01 6.32 -9.68
CA ASN A 302 -19.96 6.45 -8.23
C ASN A 302 -18.98 5.41 -7.69
N PHE A 303 -17.92 5.86 -7.04
CA PHE A 303 -16.87 5.00 -6.47
C PHE A 303 -17.15 4.60 -5.02
N ASP A 304 -18.26 5.07 -4.44
CA ASP A 304 -18.64 4.83 -3.04
C ASP A 304 -17.52 5.18 -2.05
N PHE A 305 -16.87 6.32 -2.29
CA PHE A 305 -15.83 6.85 -1.39
C PHE A 305 -16.41 7.13 0.00
N THR A 306 -15.66 6.78 1.03
CA THR A 306 -15.96 7.19 2.40
C THR A 306 -15.70 8.70 2.57
N ASP A 307 -16.25 9.30 3.62
CA ASP A 307 -16.00 10.73 3.92
C ASP A 307 -14.50 11.04 4.05
N GLU A 308 -13.74 10.11 4.64
CA GLU A 308 -12.29 10.23 4.81
C GLU A 308 -11.54 10.16 3.46
N GLU A 309 -12.02 9.33 2.53
CA GLU A 309 -11.47 9.24 1.18
C GLU A 309 -11.79 10.49 0.36
N VAL A 310 -13.03 10.98 0.45
CA VAL A 310 -13.44 12.23 -0.17
C VAL A 310 -12.63 13.40 0.37
N ASP A 311 -12.36 13.46 1.67
CA ASP A 311 -11.53 14.53 2.25
C ASP A 311 -10.10 14.51 1.72
N ARG A 312 -9.50 13.33 1.59
CA ARG A 312 -8.15 13.18 1.00
C ARG A 312 -8.11 13.56 -0.47
N LEU A 313 -9.08 13.09 -1.25
CA LEU A 313 -9.18 13.41 -2.68
C LEU A 313 -9.45 14.91 -2.89
N LEU A 314 -10.36 15.49 -2.11
CA LEU A 314 -10.65 16.91 -2.15
C LEU A 314 -9.40 17.73 -1.80
N THR A 315 -8.65 17.34 -0.77
CA THR A 315 -7.39 18.00 -0.41
C THR A 315 -6.40 17.94 -1.56
N ALA A 316 -6.26 16.79 -2.22
CA ALA A 316 -5.40 16.63 -3.40
C ALA A 316 -5.87 17.51 -4.56
N ILE A 317 -7.15 17.48 -4.93
CA ILE A 317 -7.72 18.31 -6.01
C ILE A 317 -7.51 19.80 -5.70
N MET A 318 -7.70 20.22 -4.45
CA MET A 318 -7.47 21.61 -4.06
C MET A 318 -5.99 22.01 -4.10
N SER A 319 -5.06 21.05 -4.07
CA SER A 319 -3.62 21.30 -4.23
C SER A 319 -3.18 21.43 -5.70
N PHE A 320 -3.99 20.96 -6.66
CA PHE A 320 -3.71 21.02 -8.09
C PHE A 320 -3.98 22.44 -8.62
N GLN A 321 -3.07 23.35 -8.31
CA GLN A 321 -3.14 24.77 -8.66
C GLN A 321 -2.27 25.05 -9.90
N ARG A 322 -2.79 25.89 -10.81
CA ARG A 322 -2.04 26.45 -11.95
C ARG A 322 -0.89 27.34 -11.49
N GLU A 323 -1.13 28.15 -10.47
CA GLU A 323 -0.11 29.04 -9.92
C GLU A 323 0.68 28.31 -8.84
N ILE A 324 2.00 28.25 -9.04
CA ILE A 324 2.94 27.71 -8.07
C ILE A 324 2.82 28.56 -6.80
N GLN A 325 2.56 27.90 -5.67
CA GLN A 325 2.57 28.57 -4.37
C GLN A 325 3.88 29.34 -4.20
N PRO A 326 3.87 30.54 -3.57
CA PRO A 326 5.08 31.33 -3.43
C PRO A 326 6.19 30.45 -2.82
N PRO A 327 7.47 30.59 -3.23
CA PRO A 327 8.54 29.71 -2.77
C PRO A 327 8.61 29.57 -1.23
N ALA A 328 8.20 30.60 -0.49
CA ALA A 328 8.10 30.59 0.98
C ALA A 328 7.05 29.62 1.55
N ALA A 329 6.01 29.26 0.78
CA ALA A 329 5.00 28.28 1.14
C ALA A 329 5.37 26.83 0.72
N MET A 330 6.44 26.67 -0.05
CA MET A 330 6.96 25.36 -0.45
C MET A 330 7.96 24.85 0.59
N PRO A 331 7.96 23.55 0.92
CA PRO A 331 8.97 22.98 1.79
C PRO A 331 10.36 23.15 1.15
N VAL A 332 11.37 23.45 1.97
CA VAL A 332 12.77 23.55 1.50
C VAL A 332 13.17 22.21 0.88
N ARG A 333 13.48 22.22 -0.41
CA ARG A 333 13.92 21.02 -1.11
C ARG A 333 15.39 20.74 -0.82
N SER A 334 15.67 19.47 -0.58
CA SER A 334 17.00 18.89 -0.40
C SER A 334 16.97 17.48 -1.00
N ALA A 335 18.13 16.92 -1.32
CA ALA A 335 18.20 15.51 -1.73
C ALA A 335 17.52 14.58 -0.71
N ARG A 336 17.64 14.90 0.58
CA ARG A 336 16.97 14.16 1.66
C ARG A 336 15.44 14.25 1.56
N SER A 337 14.88 15.45 1.42
CA SER A 337 13.42 15.62 1.32
C SER A 337 12.86 14.96 0.06
N ASP A 338 13.58 15.03 -1.05
CA ASP A 338 13.17 14.43 -2.31
C ASP A 338 13.17 12.89 -2.22
N ASN A 339 14.22 12.31 -1.65
CA ASN A 339 14.30 10.89 -1.35
C ASN A 339 13.17 10.43 -0.43
N ILE A 340 12.78 11.26 0.55
CA ILE A 340 11.64 10.98 1.43
C ILE A 340 10.33 10.94 0.64
N ILE A 341 10.07 11.94 -0.21
CA ILE A 341 8.82 12.05 -0.97
C ILE A 341 8.66 10.89 -1.97
N VAL A 342 9.69 10.68 -2.81
CA VAL A 342 9.65 9.64 -3.86
C VAL A 342 9.67 8.25 -3.23
N GLY A 343 10.51 8.07 -2.21
CA GLY A 343 10.62 6.85 -1.43
C GLY A 343 9.33 6.42 -0.76
N ARG A 344 8.71 7.33 -0.01
CA ARG A 344 7.43 7.08 0.66
C ARG A 344 6.35 6.72 -0.36
N THR A 345 6.29 7.42 -1.49
CA THR A 345 5.33 7.11 -2.55
C THR A 345 5.50 5.68 -3.05
N LEU A 346 6.73 5.24 -3.34
CA LEU A 346 7.00 3.89 -3.81
C LEU A 346 6.64 2.81 -2.77
N VAL A 347 7.03 3.02 -1.51
CA VAL A 347 6.76 2.11 -0.39
C VAL A 347 5.25 1.96 -0.13
N HIS A 348 4.47 3.04 -0.25
CA HIS A 348 3.01 2.99 -0.18
C HIS A 348 2.40 2.31 -1.42
N ARG A 349 2.88 2.63 -2.62
CA ARG A 349 2.37 2.07 -3.88
C ARG A 349 2.65 0.57 -4.03
N ARG A 350 3.68 0.05 -3.35
CA ARG A 350 3.95 -1.39 -3.21
C ARG A 350 3.39 -2.00 -1.93
N ASN A 351 2.59 -1.23 -1.18
CA ASN A 351 1.91 -1.63 0.06
C ASN A 351 2.85 -2.22 1.13
N CYS A 352 4.11 -1.77 1.20
CA CYS A 352 5.04 -2.21 2.25
C CYS A 352 4.49 -1.90 3.65
N VAL A 353 3.75 -0.79 3.78
CA VAL A 353 3.08 -0.36 5.02
C VAL A 353 1.92 -1.26 5.44
N GLY A 354 1.37 -2.10 4.54
CA GLY A 354 0.36 -3.09 4.91
C GLY A 354 0.91 -4.15 5.88
N CYS A 355 2.22 -4.42 5.81
CA CYS A 355 2.91 -5.37 6.68
C CYS A 355 3.80 -4.67 7.73
N HIS A 356 4.53 -3.63 7.34
CA HIS A 356 5.53 -2.96 8.16
C HIS A 356 5.02 -1.65 8.74
N ILE A 357 5.46 -1.32 9.95
CA ILE A 357 5.35 0.05 10.48
C ILE A 357 6.52 0.87 9.92
N ILE A 358 6.21 2.03 9.34
CA ILE A 358 7.17 2.95 8.73
C ILE A 358 6.75 4.38 9.09
N GLU A 359 7.66 5.16 9.69
CA GLU A 359 7.38 6.53 10.15
C GLU A 359 6.15 6.62 11.09
N GLY A 360 5.82 5.54 11.80
CA GLY A 360 4.65 5.46 12.69
C GLY A 360 3.34 5.09 12.00
N ASP A 361 3.35 4.84 10.70
CA ASP A 361 2.18 4.45 9.91
C ASP A 361 2.25 2.98 9.46
N GLY A 362 1.09 2.35 9.24
CA GLY A 362 0.97 0.98 8.74
C GLY A 362 0.98 -0.11 9.81
N GLY A 363 1.51 -1.29 9.45
CA GLY A 363 1.59 -2.46 10.33
C GLY A 363 0.27 -3.22 10.47
N ASP A 364 -0.64 -3.12 9.51
CA ASP A 364 -1.97 -3.74 9.60
C ASP A 364 -1.93 -5.26 9.74
N TYR A 365 -0.95 -5.94 9.11
CA TYR A 365 -0.72 -7.36 9.33
C TYR A 365 -0.36 -7.71 10.79
N LEU A 366 0.26 -6.78 11.54
CA LEU A 366 0.62 -7.03 12.95
C LEU A 366 -0.62 -7.21 13.84
N LYS A 367 -1.79 -6.74 13.41
CA LYS A 367 -3.07 -6.94 14.10
C LYS A 367 -3.59 -8.38 13.99
N LEU A 368 -3.04 -9.16 13.05
CA LEU A 368 -3.45 -10.56 12.79
C LEU A 368 -2.60 -11.57 13.55
N VAL A 369 -1.42 -11.18 14.01
CA VAL A 369 -0.53 -12.07 14.75
C VAL A 369 -0.83 -11.94 16.24
N ALA A 370 -0.76 -13.07 16.96
CA ALA A 370 -0.99 -13.09 18.40
C ALA A 370 0.03 -12.23 19.18
N ASP A 371 1.21 -12.03 18.61
CA ASP A 371 2.31 -11.30 19.21
C ASP A 371 3.08 -10.54 18.11
N SER A 372 3.29 -9.24 18.30
CA SER A 372 3.97 -8.37 17.32
C SER A 372 5.41 -8.81 17.03
N SER A 373 6.08 -9.50 17.95
CA SER A 373 7.42 -10.07 17.74
C SER A 373 7.43 -11.20 16.70
N LEU A 374 6.27 -11.83 16.45
CA LEU A 374 6.07 -12.84 15.42
C LEU A 374 5.70 -12.25 14.05
N GLY A 375 5.60 -10.93 13.95
CA GLY A 375 5.26 -10.23 12.73
C GLY A 375 6.45 -9.59 12.00
N PRO A 376 6.18 -8.88 10.88
CA PRO A 376 7.17 -8.09 10.17
C PRO A 376 7.87 -7.04 11.07
N PRO A 377 9.16 -6.75 10.86
CA PRO A 377 9.88 -5.76 11.68
C PRO A 377 9.41 -4.32 11.41
N LEU A 378 9.59 -3.44 12.40
CA LEU A 378 9.60 -1.98 12.23
C LEU A 378 10.72 -1.59 11.27
N LEU A 379 10.41 -0.82 10.22
CA LEU A 379 11.40 -0.40 9.21
C LEU A 379 11.82 1.07 9.30
N THR A 380 11.22 1.87 10.20
CA THR A 380 11.65 3.26 10.42
C THR A 380 13.17 3.42 10.62
N PRO A 381 13.87 2.55 11.38
CA PRO A 381 15.32 2.68 11.56
C PRO A 381 16.14 1.89 10.54
N GLU A 382 15.55 1.33 9.48
CA GLU A 382 16.22 0.33 8.65
C GLU A 382 17.47 0.89 7.95
N GLY A 383 17.47 2.18 7.55
CA GLY A 383 18.62 2.81 6.91
C GLY A 383 19.83 2.97 7.84
N ALA A 384 19.60 3.21 9.14
CA ALA A 384 20.67 3.18 10.13
C ALA A 384 21.10 1.75 10.47
N ARG A 385 20.18 0.78 10.38
CA ARG A 385 20.36 -0.58 10.87
C ARG A 385 21.26 -1.43 10.00
N VAL A 386 21.00 -1.47 8.70
CA VAL A 386 21.63 -2.44 7.78
C VAL A 386 22.56 -1.77 6.78
N GLN A 387 23.53 -2.54 6.28
CA GLN A 387 24.43 -2.10 5.22
C GLN A 387 23.65 -1.94 3.90
N PRO A 388 23.88 -0.87 3.11
CA PRO A 388 23.11 -0.61 1.90
C PRO A 388 23.20 -1.73 0.86
N ASP A 389 24.39 -2.30 0.66
CA ASP A 389 24.60 -3.38 -0.29
C ASP A 389 23.87 -4.68 0.12
N TRP A 390 23.80 -4.96 1.42
CA TRP A 390 23.00 -6.04 1.97
C TRP A 390 21.51 -5.79 1.78
N LEU A 391 21.03 -4.57 2.05
CA LEU A 391 19.62 -4.21 1.85
C LEU A 391 19.22 -4.30 0.39
N TYR A 392 20.06 -3.81 -0.53
CA TYR A 392 19.87 -3.96 -1.97
C TYR A 392 19.70 -5.45 -2.35
N ALA A 393 20.64 -6.30 -1.93
CA ALA A 393 20.57 -7.74 -2.20
C ALA A 393 19.32 -8.39 -1.58
N PHE A 394 18.96 -8.02 -0.35
CA PHE A 394 17.80 -8.55 0.35
C PHE A 394 16.48 -8.16 -0.32
N ILE A 395 16.30 -6.91 -0.78
CA ILE A 395 15.06 -6.50 -1.46
C ILE A 395 14.91 -7.20 -2.82
N ARG A 396 16.02 -7.47 -3.52
CA ARG A 396 16.02 -8.22 -4.79
C ARG A 396 15.72 -9.70 -4.59
N GLY A 397 16.27 -10.32 -3.54
CA GLY A 397 16.08 -11.73 -3.23
C GLY A 397 16.05 -11.97 -1.72
N PRO A 398 14.90 -11.78 -1.05
CA PRO A 398 14.81 -11.91 0.39
C PRO A 398 15.24 -13.31 0.85
N ILE A 399 15.99 -13.41 1.93
CA ILE A 399 16.32 -14.68 2.57
C ILE A 399 15.56 -14.85 3.89
N THR A 400 15.47 -16.08 4.39
CA THR A 400 14.87 -16.32 5.72
C THR A 400 15.84 -15.91 6.82
N ILE A 401 15.50 -14.86 7.57
CA ILE A 401 16.29 -14.36 8.72
C ILE A 401 15.77 -14.93 10.04
N ARG A 402 14.45 -15.14 10.14
CA ARG A 402 13.75 -15.64 11.33
C ARG A 402 12.97 -16.89 10.94
N PRO A 403 13.57 -18.09 10.94
CA PRO A 403 12.93 -19.32 10.47
C PRO A 403 11.73 -19.79 11.31
N TRP A 404 11.54 -19.23 12.51
CA TRP A 404 10.37 -19.49 13.36
C TRP A 404 9.14 -18.64 12.98
N LEU A 405 9.25 -17.74 11.99
CA LEU A 405 8.11 -16.97 11.50
C LEU A 405 7.43 -17.65 10.33
N SER A 406 6.10 -17.62 10.34
CA SER A 406 5.30 -18.04 9.20
C SER A 406 5.32 -16.99 8.09
N VAL A 407 5.21 -15.71 8.46
CA VAL A 407 5.20 -14.59 7.51
C VAL A 407 6.54 -14.44 6.80
N ARG A 408 6.49 -14.21 5.49
CA ARG A 408 7.68 -14.04 4.65
C ARG A 408 7.68 -12.69 3.96
N MET A 409 8.87 -12.09 3.82
CA MET A 409 9.04 -10.97 2.91
C MET A 409 8.91 -11.48 1.47
N PRO A 410 7.99 -10.94 0.65
CA PRO A 410 7.78 -11.42 -0.70
C PRO A 410 8.76 -10.76 -1.68
N THR A 411 8.84 -11.30 -2.89
CA THR A 411 9.69 -10.75 -3.96
C THR A 411 8.86 -9.87 -4.88
N PHE A 412 9.12 -8.56 -4.85
CA PHE A 412 8.43 -7.58 -5.69
C PHE A 412 8.99 -7.48 -7.10
N GLY A 413 10.20 -8.02 -7.34
CA GLY A 413 10.91 -7.93 -8.62
C GLY A 413 11.10 -6.48 -9.07
N LEU A 414 11.52 -5.62 -8.15
CA LEU A 414 11.86 -4.22 -8.44
C LEU A 414 13.13 -4.15 -9.29
N ASP A 415 13.18 -3.20 -10.21
CA ASP A 415 14.40 -2.82 -10.93
C ASP A 415 15.37 -2.03 -10.02
N ASP A 416 16.60 -1.82 -10.50
CA ASP A 416 17.66 -1.19 -9.71
C ASP A 416 17.32 0.24 -9.29
N GLN A 417 16.62 0.98 -10.16
CA GLN A 417 16.18 2.33 -9.84
C GLN A 417 15.22 2.33 -8.65
N ASN A 418 14.19 1.48 -8.69
CA ASN A 418 13.21 1.36 -7.62
C ASN A 418 13.83 0.81 -6.33
N VAL A 419 14.77 -0.13 -6.41
CA VAL A 419 15.51 -0.60 -5.22
C VAL A 419 16.31 0.56 -4.62
N ASN A 420 17.08 1.30 -5.43
CA ASN A 420 17.84 2.47 -4.96
C ASN A 420 16.93 3.55 -4.35
N THR A 421 15.73 3.77 -4.90
CA THR A 421 14.72 4.64 -4.29
C THR A 421 14.36 4.18 -2.86
N VAL A 422 14.15 2.88 -2.64
CA VAL A 422 13.88 2.32 -1.31
C VAL A 422 15.07 2.50 -0.37
N LEU A 423 16.30 2.27 -0.84
CA LEU A 423 17.52 2.47 -0.04
C LEU A 423 17.69 3.92 0.40
N ASN A 424 17.58 4.85 -0.56
CA ASN A 424 17.68 6.28 -0.30
C ASN A 424 16.59 6.77 0.65
N TYR A 425 15.38 6.23 0.54
CA TYR A 425 14.29 6.50 1.46
C TYR A 425 14.63 6.12 2.89
N PHE A 426 14.99 4.85 3.11
CA PHE A 426 15.34 4.36 4.45
C PHE A 426 16.58 5.08 5.01
N GLY A 427 17.56 5.37 4.14
CA GLY A 427 18.70 6.20 4.45
C GLY A 427 18.31 7.57 4.99
N SER A 428 17.41 8.26 4.27
CA SER A 428 16.94 9.61 4.59
C SER A 428 16.12 9.68 5.88
N ILE A 429 15.19 8.74 6.11
CA ILE A 429 14.38 8.75 7.34
C ILE A 429 15.25 8.49 8.57
N SER A 430 16.28 7.65 8.42
CA SER A 430 17.25 7.32 9.48
C SER A 430 18.37 8.36 9.64
N ASN A 431 18.40 9.41 8.81
CA ASN A 431 19.50 10.38 8.74
C ASN A 431 20.89 9.72 8.60
N SER A 432 20.92 8.63 7.82
CA SER A 432 22.09 7.76 7.63
C SER A 432 22.73 7.90 6.24
N ILE A 433 22.19 8.79 5.39
CA ILE A 433 22.84 9.19 4.14
C ILE A 433 24.06 10.04 4.49
N GLY A 434 25.21 9.39 4.60
CA GLY A 434 26.54 10.00 4.65
C GLY A 434 27.39 9.58 3.45
N PRO A 435 28.59 10.15 3.27
CA PRO A 435 29.53 9.67 2.25
C PRO A 435 29.77 8.16 2.44
N PHE A 436 29.88 7.41 1.34
CA PHE A 436 30.14 5.97 1.35
C PHE A 436 31.36 5.68 2.22
N GLN A 437 31.12 5.18 3.43
CA GLN A 437 32.20 4.66 4.26
C GLN A 437 32.34 3.19 3.88
N SER A 438 33.36 2.89 3.07
CA SER A 438 33.91 1.54 3.07
C SER A 438 34.34 1.31 4.52
N HIS A 439 33.56 0.51 5.24
CA HIS A 439 34.02 0.00 6.51
C HIS A 439 35.20 -0.88 6.13
N GLU A 440 36.43 -0.34 6.22
CA GLU A 440 37.59 -1.18 6.39
C GLU A 440 37.17 -2.15 7.48
N LEU A 441 37.08 -3.44 7.12
CA LEU A 441 37.04 -4.50 8.09
C LEU A 441 38.19 -4.16 9.02
N ILE A 442 37.88 -3.56 10.17
CA ILE A 442 38.87 -3.33 11.19
C ILE A 442 39.35 -4.74 11.43
N LYS A 443 40.55 -5.06 10.93
CA LYS A 443 41.31 -6.21 11.35
C LYS A 443 41.52 -5.92 12.82
N THR A 444 40.57 -6.31 13.65
CA THR A 444 40.61 -6.16 15.09
C THR A 444 41.64 -7.15 15.59
N ALA A 445 42.91 -6.87 15.30
CA ALA A 445 44.00 -7.10 16.23
C ALA A 445 43.87 -6.06 17.37
N SER A 446 42.68 -5.94 17.96
CA SER A 446 42.48 -5.20 19.19
C SER A 446 42.73 -6.18 20.32
N ASN A 447 43.56 -5.79 21.29
CA ASN A 447 43.81 -6.52 22.54
C ASN A 447 42.54 -6.74 23.42
N THR A 448 41.33 -6.52 22.88
CA THR A 448 40.02 -6.61 23.53
C THR A 448 39.15 -7.75 23.01
N GLU A 449 39.60 -8.54 22.03
CA GLU A 449 38.79 -9.64 21.44
C GLU A 449 38.35 -10.66 22.51
N GLY A 450 39.23 -10.98 23.46
CA GLY A 450 38.91 -11.82 24.61
C GLY A 450 37.84 -11.23 25.53
N THR A 451 37.85 -9.91 25.74
CA THR A 451 36.87 -9.21 26.59
C THR A 451 35.50 -9.12 25.93
N GLY A 452 35.44 -8.93 24.61
CA GLY A 452 34.16 -8.95 23.87
C GLY A 452 33.46 -10.30 23.97
N LYS A 453 34.22 -11.40 23.79
CA LYS A 453 33.73 -12.77 24.01
C LYS A 453 33.26 -12.99 25.45
N GLN A 454 34.07 -12.57 26.43
CA GLN A 454 33.71 -12.68 27.84
C GLN A 454 32.41 -11.95 28.16
N MET A 455 32.22 -10.73 27.66
CA MET A 455 30.98 -9.98 27.84
C MET A 455 29.79 -10.68 27.16
N PHE A 456 29.97 -11.21 25.96
CA PHE A 456 28.93 -11.94 25.23
C PHE A 456 28.46 -13.20 25.98
N GLU A 457 29.38 -13.91 26.63
CA GLU A 457 29.09 -15.06 27.49
C GLU A 457 28.43 -14.64 28.81
N LEU A 458 28.96 -13.60 29.47
CA LEU A 458 28.46 -13.07 30.74
C LEU A 458 26.99 -12.60 30.62
N LEU A 459 26.68 -11.88 29.54
CA LEU A 459 25.33 -11.38 29.26
C LEU A 459 24.42 -12.45 28.65
N GLN A 460 24.94 -13.67 28.45
CA GLN A 460 24.24 -14.84 27.95
C GLN A 460 23.57 -14.60 26.59
N CYS A 461 24.22 -13.87 25.68
CA CYS A 461 23.63 -13.46 24.41
C CYS A 461 23.14 -14.66 23.56
N GLN A 462 23.81 -15.81 23.67
CA GLN A 462 23.46 -17.05 22.95
C GLN A 462 22.16 -17.71 23.41
N LYS A 463 21.61 -17.34 24.58
CA LYS A 463 20.30 -17.84 25.01
C LYS A 463 19.18 -17.43 24.05
N CYS A 464 19.32 -16.27 23.41
CA CYS A 464 18.36 -15.78 22.43
C CYS A 464 18.93 -15.83 21.00
N HIS A 465 20.20 -15.43 20.83
CA HIS A 465 20.88 -15.40 19.53
C HIS A 465 21.55 -16.73 19.22
N VAL A 466 20.76 -17.75 18.90
CA VAL A 466 21.27 -19.07 18.52
C VAL A 466 22.08 -18.97 17.24
N LEU A 467 23.34 -19.40 17.29
CA LEU A 467 24.24 -19.41 16.15
C LEU A 467 24.10 -20.74 15.42
N GLY A 468 23.45 -20.76 14.26
CA GLY A 468 23.21 -22.00 13.51
C GLY A 468 21.81 -22.59 13.70
N THR A 469 21.75 -23.89 13.97
CA THR A 469 20.49 -24.62 14.04
C THR A 469 19.81 -24.38 15.38
N ILE A 470 18.56 -23.91 15.31
CA ILE A 470 17.72 -23.70 16.49
C ILE A 470 17.25 -25.06 17.03
N PRO A 471 17.44 -25.35 18.33
CA PRO A 471 16.87 -26.52 18.98
C PRO A 471 15.34 -26.59 18.80
N LYS A 472 14.80 -27.80 18.58
CA LYS A 472 13.36 -28.00 18.28
C LYS A 472 12.44 -27.57 19.42
N ASP A 473 12.95 -27.66 20.65
CA ASP A 473 12.28 -27.40 21.92
C ASP A 473 12.41 -25.95 22.39
N GLN A 474 13.16 -25.11 21.68
CA GLN A 474 13.35 -23.72 22.09
C GLN A 474 12.08 -22.89 21.85
N PRO A 475 11.55 -22.22 22.90
CA PRO A 475 10.36 -21.38 22.73
C PRO A 475 10.60 -20.24 21.74
N THR A 476 9.75 -20.12 20.72
CA THR A 476 9.90 -19.13 19.63
C THR A 476 9.87 -17.69 20.13
N ASN A 477 9.18 -17.44 21.24
CA ASN A 477 9.13 -16.13 21.90
C ASN A 477 10.47 -15.72 22.55
N THR A 478 11.43 -16.63 22.72
CA THR A 478 12.78 -16.32 23.24
C THR A 478 13.84 -16.16 22.15
N LEU A 479 13.49 -16.46 20.89
CA LEU A 479 14.45 -16.46 19.80
C LEU A 479 14.75 -15.05 19.29
N ALA A 480 16.02 -14.83 18.97
CA ALA A 480 16.53 -13.63 18.32
C ALA A 480 17.33 -13.98 17.06
N PRO A 481 17.49 -13.06 16.09
CA PRO A 481 18.16 -13.35 14.82
C PRO A 481 19.58 -13.89 14.99
N ASP A 482 19.97 -14.83 14.13
CA ASP A 482 21.33 -15.39 14.06
C ASP A 482 22.35 -14.27 13.80
N LEU A 483 23.37 -14.15 14.66
CA LEU A 483 24.37 -13.09 14.57
C LEU A 483 25.52 -13.42 13.60
N ARG A 484 25.57 -14.60 12.98
CA ARG A 484 26.60 -14.95 11.98
C ARG A 484 26.55 -14.11 10.70
N MET A 485 25.44 -13.42 10.47
CA MET A 485 25.30 -12.44 9.38
C MET A 485 25.63 -11.00 9.83
N ALA A 486 25.91 -10.75 11.11
CA ALA A 486 26.02 -9.38 11.62
C ALA A 486 27.06 -8.54 10.87
N SER A 487 28.20 -9.14 10.52
CA SER A 487 29.30 -8.48 9.81
C SER A 487 28.97 -8.03 8.39
N GLU A 488 28.10 -8.74 7.68
CA GLU A 488 27.66 -8.37 6.33
C GLU A 488 26.36 -7.58 6.31
N ARG A 489 25.57 -7.67 7.38
CA ARG A 489 24.20 -7.14 7.45
C ARG A 489 24.12 -5.84 8.21
N LEU A 490 24.70 -5.76 9.41
CA LEU A 490 24.46 -4.65 10.33
C LEU A 490 25.50 -3.55 10.14
N GLN A 491 25.09 -2.31 10.34
CA GLN A 491 26.02 -1.19 10.49
C GLN A 491 26.73 -1.30 11.85
N PRO A 492 28.06 -1.11 11.95
CA PRO A 492 28.78 -1.15 13.21
C PRO A 492 28.25 -0.15 14.25
N ASP A 493 27.94 1.07 13.82
CA ASP A 493 27.41 2.13 14.70
C ASP A 493 25.99 1.84 15.17
N TRP A 494 25.19 1.14 14.35
CA TRP A 494 23.88 0.67 14.77
C TRP A 494 23.97 -0.29 15.95
N ILE A 495 24.92 -1.22 15.94
CA ILE A 495 25.09 -2.17 17.04
C ILE A 495 25.36 -1.41 18.35
N LEU A 496 26.16 -0.34 18.30
CA LEU A 496 26.41 0.50 19.47
C LEU A 496 25.12 1.15 19.97
N GLN A 497 24.35 1.79 19.08
CA GLN A 497 23.10 2.46 19.46
C GLN A 497 22.05 1.47 19.98
N TRP A 498 21.93 0.32 19.33
CA TRP A 498 21.04 -0.77 19.72
C TRP A 498 21.36 -1.29 21.12
N LEU A 499 22.64 -1.56 21.42
CA LEU A 499 23.05 -2.04 22.74
C LEU A 499 22.89 -0.98 23.85
N LYS A 500 23.04 0.32 23.52
CA LYS A 500 22.84 1.41 24.47
C LYS A 500 21.39 1.52 24.94
N SER A 501 20.42 1.47 24.03
CA SER A 501 19.00 1.60 24.39
C SER A 501 18.05 0.92 23.39
N PRO A 502 17.89 -0.41 23.46
CA PRO A 502 17.05 -1.15 22.51
C PRO A 502 15.58 -0.69 22.52
N LEU A 503 15.02 -0.44 23.71
CA LEU A 503 13.62 -0.05 23.90
C LEU A 503 13.29 1.35 23.36
N ALA A 504 14.28 2.25 23.30
CA ALA A 504 14.10 3.57 22.69
C ALA A 504 13.99 3.49 21.15
N ILE A 505 14.58 2.45 20.55
CA ILE A 505 14.61 2.25 19.10
C ILE A 505 13.44 1.39 18.64
N LEU A 506 13.20 0.26 19.33
CA LEU A 506 12.11 -0.66 19.04
C LEU A 506 11.27 -0.86 20.31
N PRO A 507 10.20 -0.09 20.48
CA PRO A 507 9.25 -0.30 21.57
C PRO A 507 8.73 -1.74 21.59
N GLY A 508 8.70 -2.35 22.77
CA GLY A 508 8.28 -3.75 22.93
C GLY A 508 9.32 -4.80 22.51
N THR A 509 10.55 -4.41 22.16
CA THR A 509 11.64 -5.37 21.94
C THR A 509 11.94 -6.19 23.18
N ARG A 510 12.32 -7.45 22.98
CA ARG A 510 12.78 -8.36 24.06
C ARG A 510 14.28 -8.24 24.34
N MET A 511 15.02 -7.43 23.57
CA MET A 511 16.44 -7.21 23.81
C MET A 511 16.62 -6.48 25.16
N PRO A 512 17.36 -7.06 26.13
CA PRO A 512 17.53 -6.45 27.45
C PRO A 512 18.32 -5.13 27.38
N ALA A 513 17.95 -4.18 28.23
CA ALA A 513 18.76 -2.99 28.50
C ALA A 513 19.83 -3.33 29.54
N TYR A 514 21.00 -3.80 29.09
CA TYR A 514 22.08 -4.24 29.99
C TYR A 514 22.78 -3.09 30.73
N TRP A 515 22.62 -1.84 30.28
CA TRP A 515 23.24 -0.65 30.88
C TRP A 515 22.19 0.41 31.23
N PRO A 516 21.33 0.19 32.25
CA PRO A 516 20.31 1.16 32.64
C PRO A 516 20.89 2.51 33.10
N ASP A 517 22.11 2.52 33.64
CA ASP A 517 22.81 3.72 34.15
C ASP A 517 23.91 4.24 33.21
N TYR A 518 23.79 3.98 31.90
CA TYR A 518 24.74 4.46 30.89
C TYR A 518 25.08 5.96 31.10
N PRO A 519 26.37 6.38 31.04
CA PRO A 519 27.54 5.62 30.59
C PRO A 519 28.23 4.76 31.65
N LYS A 520 27.67 4.64 32.86
CA LYS A 520 28.21 3.76 33.92
C LYS A 520 27.76 2.32 33.70
N SER A 521 28.56 1.38 34.19
CA SER A 521 28.26 -0.05 34.15
C SER A 521 28.50 -0.71 35.50
N PHE A 522 27.61 -1.62 35.89
CA PHE A 522 27.79 -2.50 37.04
C PHE A 522 28.73 -3.67 36.75
N TYR A 523 29.02 -3.94 35.48
CA TYR A 523 29.95 -4.98 35.06
C TYR A 523 31.40 -4.47 35.25
N PRO A 524 32.25 -5.14 36.05
CA PRO A 524 33.60 -4.64 36.35
C PRO A 524 34.55 -4.70 35.15
N GLN A 525 34.22 -5.45 34.09
CA GLN A 525 35.01 -5.56 32.87
C GLN A 525 35.28 -4.17 32.28
N LEU A 526 36.52 -3.95 31.80
CA LEU A 526 36.95 -2.64 31.26
C LEU A 526 36.73 -1.48 32.25
N GLY A 527 36.86 -1.74 33.55
CA GLY A 527 36.79 -0.72 34.59
C GLY A 527 35.39 -0.12 34.79
N GLY A 528 34.32 -0.87 34.52
CA GLY A 528 32.95 -0.34 34.65
C GLY A 528 32.55 0.66 33.56
N ASN A 529 33.31 0.74 32.46
CA ASN A 529 33.03 1.63 31.34
C ASN A 529 32.03 0.96 30.37
N ALA A 530 30.76 1.39 30.41
CA ALA A 530 29.72 0.84 29.55
C ALA A 530 30.03 1.01 28.06
N GLU A 531 30.60 2.16 27.67
CA GLU A 531 30.90 2.44 26.27
C GLU A 531 32.01 1.53 25.72
N ALA A 532 33.04 1.27 26.52
CA ALA A 532 34.09 0.30 26.17
C ALA A 532 33.54 -1.14 26.06
N GLN A 533 32.64 -1.52 26.98
CA GLN A 533 31.98 -2.84 26.97
C GLN A 533 31.12 -3.04 25.72
N ILE A 534 30.31 -2.03 25.37
CA ILE A 534 29.46 -2.05 24.18
C ILE A 534 30.29 -2.16 22.90
N ARG A 535 31.40 -1.41 22.79
CA ARG A 535 32.32 -1.53 21.64
C ARG A 535 32.95 -2.92 21.56
N ALA A 536 33.40 -3.48 22.70
CA ALA A 536 33.98 -4.83 22.73
C ALA A 536 32.98 -5.91 22.27
N ILE A 537 31.70 -5.81 22.69
CA ILE A 537 30.64 -6.72 22.23
C ILE A 537 30.39 -6.56 20.74
N ARG A 538 30.26 -5.31 20.25
CA ARG A 538 30.11 -5.05 18.81
C ARG A 538 31.24 -5.72 18.02
N ASP A 539 32.48 -5.49 18.42
CA ASP A 539 33.65 -6.00 17.70
C ASP A 539 33.65 -7.53 17.66
N HIS A 540 33.29 -8.17 18.78
CA HIS A 540 33.12 -9.63 18.85
C HIS A 540 31.99 -10.13 17.95
N VAL A 541 30.82 -9.49 17.96
CA VAL A 541 29.69 -9.87 17.08
C VAL A 541 30.06 -9.72 15.60
N LEU A 542 30.87 -8.73 15.26
CA LEU A 542 31.37 -8.51 13.91
C LEU A 542 32.46 -9.50 13.48
N THR A 543 32.94 -10.41 14.34
CA THR A 543 33.83 -11.52 13.94
C THR A 543 33.07 -12.75 13.45
N PHE A 544 31.78 -12.88 13.76
CA PHE A 544 31.00 -14.04 13.33
C PHE A 544 30.83 -14.10 11.80
N ARG A 545 30.85 -15.32 11.26
CA ARG A 545 30.75 -15.63 9.82
C ARG A 545 29.91 -16.91 9.59
N GLY A 546 29.57 -17.18 8.33
CA GLY A 546 28.89 -18.42 7.92
C GLY A 546 27.37 -18.42 8.13
N GLY A 547 26.77 -17.24 8.32
CA GLY A 547 25.31 -17.07 8.31
C GLY A 547 24.73 -17.06 6.90
N PRO A 548 23.39 -17.15 6.75
CA PRO A 548 22.76 -17.03 5.45
C PRO A 548 22.92 -15.60 4.91
N SER A 549 23.24 -15.48 3.62
CA SER A 549 23.56 -14.21 2.97
C SER A 549 22.78 -14.03 1.67
N PRO A 550 22.08 -12.89 1.47
CA PRO A 550 21.40 -12.59 0.20
C PRO A 550 22.41 -12.23 -0.90
N LYS A 551 23.65 -11.83 -0.56
CA LYS A 551 24.70 -11.44 -1.51
C LYS A 551 25.22 -12.64 -2.31
N VAL A 552 25.22 -13.84 -1.72
CA VAL A 552 25.72 -15.07 -2.36
C VAL A 552 24.69 -15.70 -3.30
N SER A 553 23.39 -15.57 -2.98
CA SER A 553 22.30 -16.08 -3.83
C SER A 553 22.18 -15.36 -5.17
N GLY A 554 22.60 -14.08 -5.25
CA GLY A 554 22.59 -13.31 -6.51
C GLY A 554 23.49 -13.89 -7.61
N ALA A 555 24.56 -14.61 -7.25
CA ALA A 555 25.49 -15.19 -8.21
C ALA A 555 24.92 -16.40 -8.98
N LYS A 556 23.87 -17.06 -8.47
CA LYS A 556 23.26 -18.22 -9.15
C LYS A 556 22.14 -17.85 -10.15
N ASN A 557 21.47 -16.72 -9.96
CA ASN A 557 20.35 -16.32 -10.81
C ASN A 557 20.76 -15.54 -12.07
N ALA A 558 22.03 -15.12 -12.21
CA ALA A 558 22.53 -14.45 -13.41
C ALA A 558 22.76 -15.39 -14.61
N ASN A 559 22.61 -16.71 -14.43
CA ASN A 559 22.88 -17.72 -15.47
C ASN A 559 21.64 -18.43 -16.03
N ASN A 560 20.43 -18.07 -15.62
CA ASN A 560 19.19 -18.58 -16.22
C ASN A 560 18.38 -17.39 -16.74
N ASN A 561 18.81 -16.85 -17.88
CA ASN A 561 17.99 -16.03 -18.77
C ASN A 561 17.04 -16.94 -19.56
#